data_AF-A0A9W8V722-F1
#
_entry.id   AF-A0A9W8V722-F1
#
_cell.length_a   1.000
_cell.length_b   1.000
_cell.length_c   1.000
_cell.angle_alpha   90.00
_cell.angle_beta   90.00
_cell.angle_gamma   90.00
#
_symmetry.space_group_name_H-M   'P 1'
#
loop_
_entity.id
_entity.type
_entity.pdbx_description
1 polymer ?
#
loop_
_entity_poly.entity_id
_entity_poly.type
_entity_poly.pdbx_seq_one_letter_code
_entity_poly.pdbx_strand_id
1 'polypeptide(L)'
;MMLSSLAKPTRKGINDGLLILAMIGGVISVILAFIVFIAGTTIIPGSGDNPDHLFWKPLALVTFDGLVPNNDTSKFLVQLNWYASSFGWEYPNAPKDLPKAGITSSGLRWSSNIVNDLHQIARDLNLPQDTWDCPKFGAYEDPCGNIFFEAWRSYMVHDGMPISSWLLWIMVTSALVLGSWTMVQEWMIQKRPHWMRCRCIIGKRWCPSPKGTKEEIENHDDFVWDKVRLYYWALSAAYFGTAAAHACVTSVFFVKFLGYLEERLPEGISMRPRRRIASEVLLWVAFGIRCFSALCMAIRWKLSRRPKGWLDGQSVGLDGDSGRPGDARYTD
;
A
#
# COMPACT_ATOMS: atom_id res chain seq x y z
N MET A 1 40.36 -34.51 0.35
CA MET A 1 39.21 -33.72 -0.15
C MET A 1 38.25 -33.51 1.00
N MET A 2 38.24 -32.29 1.55
CA MET A 2 37.30 -31.81 2.57
C MET A 2 35.98 -31.46 1.90
N LEU A 3 34.90 -32.14 2.26
CA LEU A 3 33.52 -31.72 1.96
C LEU A 3 32.59 -32.52 2.87
N SER A 4 32.41 -32.06 4.11
CA SER A 4 31.23 -32.34 4.95
C SER A 4 31.39 -31.78 6.36
N SER A 5 31.27 -30.47 6.51
CA SER A 5 30.81 -29.89 7.77
C SER A 5 29.85 -28.74 7.50
N LEU A 6 28.74 -29.05 6.82
CA LEU A 6 27.55 -28.22 6.93
C LEU A 6 27.02 -28.42 8.35
N ALA A 7 27.44 -27.53 9.27
CA ALA A 7 26.91 -27.49 10.63
C ALA A 7 25.37 -27.48 10.55
N LYS A 8 24.72 -28.49 11.16
CA LYS A 8 23.26 -28.54 11.22
C LYS A 8 22.77 -27.27 11.91
N PRO A 9 21.90 -26.47 11.28
CA PRO A 9 21.44 -25.23 11.89
C PRO A 9 20.71 -25.53 13.19
N THR A 10 21.11 -24.88 14.27
CA THR A 10 20.44 -25.00 15.57
C THR A 10 19.04 -24.39 15.46
N ARG A 11 18.06 -24.91 16.22
CA ARG A 11 16.68 -24.39 16.24
C ARG A 11 16.62 -22.87 16.47
N LYS A 12 17.52 -22.35 17.31
CA LYS A 12 17.70 -20.92 17.56
C LYS A 12 18.17 -20.17 16.31
N GLY A 13 19.18 -20.68 15.61
CA GLY A 13 19.67 -20.09 14.36
C GLY A 13 18.61 -20.04 13.26
N ILE A 14 17.77 -21.08 13.14
CA ILE A 14 16.64 -21.09 12.19
C ILE A 14 15.62 -20.02 12.58
N ASN A 15 15.25 -19.94 13.86
CA ASN A 15 14.29 -18.94 14.34
C ASN A 15 14.77 -17.51 14.06
N ASP A 16 16.05 -17.22 14.32
CA ASP A 16 16.62 -15.89 14.10
C ASP A 16 16.71 -15.56 12.60
N GLY A 17 17.10 -16.54 11.77
CA GLY A 17 17.05 -16.41 10.31
C GLY A 17 15.65 -16.07 9.79
N LEU A 18 14.61 -16.73 10.29
CA LEU A 18 13.21 -16.44 9.92
C LEU A 18 12.78 -15.02 10.31
N LEU A 19 13.23 -14.51 11.45
CA LEU A 19 12.94 -13.14 11.87
C LEU A 19 13.65 -12.12 10.98
N ILE A 20 14.93 -12.34 10.67
CA ILE A 20 15.69 -11.46 9.79
C ILE A 20 15.04 -11.42 8.40
N LEU A 21 14.68 -12.57 7.83
CA LEU A 21 14.00 -12.65 6.54
C LEU A 21 12.65 -11.94 6.55
N ALA A 22 11.86 -12.13 7.61
CA ALA A 22 10.59 -11.43 7.76
C ALA A 22 10.79 -9.90 7.79
N MET A 23 11.76 -9.42 8.57
CA MET A 23 12.10 -7.99 8.68
C MET A 23 12.53 -7.40 7.35
N ILE A 24 13.46 -8.04 6.63
CA ILE A 24 13.92 -7.59 5.31
C ILE A 24 12.74 -7.53 4.33
N GLY A 25 11.96 -8.61 4.24
CA GLY A 25 10.76 -8.62 3.39
C GLY A 25 9.77 -7.53 3.80
N GLY A 26 9.60 -7.30 5.09
CA GLY A 26 8.73 -6.28 5.61
C GLY A 26 9.11 -4.86 5.21
N VAL A 27 10.40 -4.54 5.27
CA VAL A 27 10.95 -3.25 4.80
C VAL A 27 10.77 -3.10 3.29
N ILE A 28 11.08 -4.14 2.51
CA ILE A 28 10.92 -4.12 1.05
C ILE A 28 9.45 -3.86 0.68
N SER A 29 8.49 -4.56 1.30
CA SER A 29 7.06 -4.33 1.06
C SER A 29 6.67 -2.87 1.30
N VAL A 30 7.13 -2.27 2.41
CA VAL A 30 6.84 -0.86 2.72
C VAL A 30 7.44 0.07 1.67
N ILE A 31 8.68 -0.16 1.25
CA ILE A 31 9.34 0.64 0.19
C ILE A 31 8.55 0.55 -1.12
N LEU A 32 8.14 -0.65 -1.55
CA LEU A 32 7.38 -0.83 -2.80
C LEU A 32 6.01 -0.13 -2.75
N ALA A 33 5.28 -0.24 -1.64
CA ALA A 33 4.02 0.49 -1.48
C ALA A 33 4.24 2.00 -1.41
N PHE A 34 5.34 2.46 -0.80
CA PHE A 34 5.69 3.87 -0.71
C PHE A 34 6.03 4.44 -2.09
N ILE A 35 6.73 3.66 -2.92
CA ILE A 35 7.02 4.00 -4.33
C ILE A 35 5.73 4.29 -5.09
N VAL A 36 4.74 3.40 -4.99
CA VAL A 36 3.42 3.59 -5.62
C VAL A 36 2.68 4.79 -5.02
N PHE A 37 2.83 5.03 -3.73
CA PHE A 37 2.18 6.13 -3.03
C PHE A 37 2.73 7.50 -3.41
N ILE A 38 4.01 7.64 -3.72
CA ILE A 38 4.59 8.94 -4.12
C ILE A 38 4.54 9.18 -5.64
N ALA A 39 4.19 8.16 -6.44
CA ALA A 39 4.10 8.29 -7.89
C ALA A 39 3.10 9.39 -8.29
N GLY A 40 3.50 10.23 -9.25
CA GLY A 40 2.69 11.34 -9.77
C GLY A 40 2.49 12.51 -8.81
N THR A 41 3.07 12.48 -7.59
CA THR A 41 2.89 13.57 -6.60
C THR A 41 3.82 14.76 -6.83
N THR A 42 4.79 14.62 -7.73
CA THR A 42 5.75 15.68 -8.09
C THR A 42 5.93 15.74 -9.61
N ILE A 43 6.27 16.94 -10.09
CA ILE A 43 6.63 17.20 -11.49
C ILE A 43 8.15 17.20 -11.57
N ILE A 44 8.71 16.44 -12.51
CA ILE A 44 10.13 16.48 -12.84
C ILE A 44 10.30 17.52 -13.95
N PRO A 45 11.08 18.59 -13.73
CA PRO A 45 11.38 19.55 -14.77
C PRO A 45 12.13 18.87 -15.91
N GLY A 46 11.68 19.12 -17.13
CA GLY A 46 12.34 18.64 -18.33
C GLY A 46 13.72 19.27 -18.52
N SER A 47 14.62 18.56 -19.21
CA SER A 47 15.94 19.08 -19.57
C SER A 47 16.10 19.12 -21.09
N GLY A 48 16.48 20.27 -21.64
CA GLY A 48 16.65 20.45 -23.09
C GLY A 48 15.31 20.34 -23.82
N ASP A 49 15.22 19.42 -24.78
CA ASP A 49 14.01 19.21 -25.58
C ASP A 49 12.94 18.36 -24.86
N ASN A 50 13.28 17.76 -23.72
CA ASN A 50 12.32 16.96 -22.96
C ASN A 50 11.34 17.90 -22.21
N PRO A 51 10.03 17.72 -22.35
CA PRO A 51 9.05 18.47 -21.58
C PRO A 51 9.00 18.01 -20.12
N ASP A 52 8.44 18.86 -19.27
CA ASP A 52 8.08 18.50 -17.90
C ASP A 52 7.18 17.26 -17.90
N HIS A 53 7.40 16.38 -16.93
CA HIS A 53 6.66 15.13 -16.83
C HIS A 53 6.41 14.73 -15.38
N LEU A 54 5.42 13.88 -15.18
CA LEU A 54 5.05 13.40 -13.85
C LEU A 54 6.06 12.38 -13.35
N PHE A 55 6.43 12.50 -12.07
CA PHE A 55 7.35 11.58 -11.41
C PHE A 55 6.81 10.15 -11.49
N TRP A 56 7.62 9.25 -12.05
CA TRP A 56 7.24 7.86 -12.34
C TRP A 56 5.91 7.72 -13.12
N LYS A 57 5.77 8.44 -14.23
CA LYS A 57 4.70 8.25 -15.22
C LYS A 57 4.25 6.80 -15.46
N PRO A 58 5.14 5.79 -15.60
CA PRO A 58 4.71 4.40 -15.82
C PRO A 58 3.87 3.79 -14.68
N LEU A 59 3.91 4.41 -13.48
CA LEU A 59 3.19 4.01 -12.28
C LEU A 59 1.80 4.65 -12.13
N ALA A 60 1.30 5.37 -13.15
CA ALA A 60 -0.14 5.63 -13.20
C ALA A 60 -0.90 4.30 -13.13
N LEU A 61 -2.11 4.30 -12.56
CA LEU A 61 -3.02 3.15 -12.58
C LEU A 61 -3.89 3.17 -13.83
N VAL A 62 -4.34 4.36 -14.21
CA VAL A 62 -5.14 4.60 -15.41
C VAL A 62 -4.59 5.82 -16.12
N THR A 63 -4.49 5.71 -17.45
CA THR A 63 -4.11 6.83 -18.32
C THR A 63 -5.09 6.94 -19.47
N PHE A 64 -5.48 8.15 -19.84
CA PHE A 64 -6.38 8.41 -20.96
C PHE A 64 -6.12 9.81 -21.51
N ASP A 65 -6.51 10.06 -22.74
CA ASP A 65 -6.30 11.33 -23.42
C ASP A 65 -7.60 12.16 -23.42
N GLY A 66 -7.51 13.48 -23.27
CA GLY A 66 -8.69 14.34 -23.17
C GLY A 66 -8.44 15.84 -23.36
N LEU A 67 -9.49 16.62 -23.11
CA LEU A 67 -9.56 18.09 -23.11
C LEU A 67 -9.26 18.82 -24.42
N VAL A 68 -8.07 18.67 -24.99
CA VAL A 68 -7.65 19.47 -26.17
C VAL A 68 -7.71 18.60 -27.42
N PRO A 69 -8.70 18.77 -28.32
CA PRO A 69 -8.69 18.06 -29.59
C PRO A 69 -7.55 18.58 -30.48
N ASN A 70 -6.97 17.68 -31.27
CA ASN A 70 -6.02 18.08 -32.32
C ASN A 70 -6.72 18.83 -33.46
N ASN A 71 -5.97 19.46 -34.36
CA ASN A 71 -6.51 20.19 -35.52
C ASN A 71 -7.48 19.36 -36.37
N ASP A 72 -7.23 18.05 -36.52
CA ASP A 72 -8.11 17.12 -37.25
C ASP A 72 -9.19 16.47 -36.36
N THR A 73 -9.27 16.87 -35.09
CA THR A 73 -10.15 16.37 -34.01
C THR A 73 -10.10 14.86 -33.71
N SER A 74 -9.32 14.08 -34.46
CA SER A 74 -9.20 12.61 -34.34
C SER A 74 -8.56 12.10 -33.04
N LYS A 75 -7.89 12.97 -32.28
CA LYS A 75 -7.22 12.62 -31.02
C LYS A 75 -7.16 13.79 -30.08
N PHE A 76 -7.08 13.49 -28.79
CA PHE A 76 -6.76 14.47 -27.78
C PHE A 76 -5.25 14.64 -27.59
N LEU A 77 -4.83 15.83 -27.18
CA LEU A 77 -3.43 16.23 -27.02
C LEU A 77 -2.93 16.18 -25.57
N VAL A 78 -3.85 16.17 -24.59
CA VAL A 78 -3.52 16.12 -23.17
C VAL A 78 -3.67 14.68 -22.66
N GLN A 79 -2.61 14.15 -22.07
CA GLN A 79 -2.62 12.86 -21.41
C GLN A 79 -2.90 13.04 -19.92
N LEU A 80 -3.97 12.44 -19.45
CA LEU A 80 -4.40 12.39 -18.05
C LEU A 80 -3.89 11.12 -17.40
N ASN A 81 -3.39 11.25 -16.17
CA ASN A 81 -2.75 10.18 -15.42
C ASN A 81 -3.34 10.13 -14.00
N TRP A 82 -3.96 9.00 -13.66
CA TRP A 82 -4.53 8.75 -12.35
C TRP A 82 -3.66 7.80 -11.55
N TYR A 83 -3.18 8.25 -10.39
CA TYR A 83 -2.30 7.52 -9.48
C TYR A 83 -3.04 7.14 -8.20
N ALA A 84 -2.38 6.38 -7.33
CA ALA A 84 -2.93 6.02 -6.02
C ALA A 84 -3.15 7.23 -5.10
N SER A 85 -2.39 8.32 -5.30
CA SER A 85 -2.36 9.48 -4.41
C SER A 85 -2.47 10.82 -5.11
N SER A 86 -2.57 10.83 -6.44
CA SER A 86 -2.61 12.06 -7.23
C SER A 86 -3.35 11.87 -8.55
N PHE A 87 -3.81 12.98 -9.10
CA PHE A 87 -4.26 13.08 -10.47
C PHE A 87 -3.48 14.21 -11.16
N GLY A 88 -2.89 13.90 -12.29
CA GLY A 88 -2.02 14.80 -13.02
C GLY A 88 -2.19 14.66 -14.52
N TRP A 89 -1.57 15.56 -15.26
CA TRP A 89 -1.71 15.64 -16.70
C TRP A 89 -0.41 16.10 -17.36
N GLU A 90 -0.27 15.74 -18.63
CA GLU A 90 0.87 16.12 -19.47
C GLU A 90 0.36 16.58 -20.85
N TYR A 91 0.85 17.72 -21.33
CA TYR A 91 0.67 18.23 -22.67
C TYR A 91 2.06 18.55 -23.28
N PRO A 92 2.78 17.51 -23.78
CA PRO A 92 4.16 17.64 -24.23
C PRO A 92 4.41 18.73 -25.28
N ASN A 93 3.43 18.91 -26.16
CA ASN A 93 3.50 19.83 -27.31
C ASN A 93 2.69 21.12 -27.08
N ALA A 94 2.48 21.50 -25.81
CA ALA A 94 1.80 22.74 -25.49
C ALA A 94 2.54 23.96 -26.09
N PRO A 95 1.82 25.00 -26.53
CA PRO A 95 2.37 26.32 -26.83
C PRO A 95 3.32 26.82 -25.73
N LYS A 96 4.30 27.66 -26.09
CA LYS A 96 5.35 28.12 -25.17
C LYS A 96 4.83 28.79 -23.89
N ASP A 97 3.65 29.38 -23.95
CA ASP A 97 3.05 30.14 -22.86
C ASP A 97 2.14 29.29 -21.96
N LEU A 98 2.00 27.98 -22.25
CA LEU A 98 1.17 27.06 -21.49
C LEU A 98 1.99 26.02 -20.71
N PRO A 99 1.51 25.58 -19.53
CA PRO A 99 2.15 24.51 -18.78
C PRO A 99 2.15 23.20 -19.58
N LYS A 100 3.28 22.50 -19.57
CA LYS A 100 3.43 21.19 -20.25
C LYS A 100 3.06 20.00 -19.38
N ALA A 101 2.96 20.19 -18.07
CA ALA A 101 2.48 19.20 -17.12
C ALA A 101 1.89 19.90 -15.90
N GLY A 102 1.01 19.20 -15.19
CA GLY A 102 0.39 19.72 -13.97
C GLY A 102 -0.14 18.61 -13.08
N ILE A 103 -0.33 18.94 -11.80
CA ILE A 103 -0.96 18.08 -10.80
C ILE A 103 -2.16 18.85 -10.27
N THR A 104 -3.36 18.33 -10.48
CA THR A 104 -4.59 18.98 -10.02
C THR A 104 -4.99 18.53 -8.63
N SER A 105 -4.62 17.30 -8.28
CA SER A 105 -4.89 16.77 -6.94
C SER A 105 -3.77 15.89 -6.43
N SER A 106 -3.47 16.03 -5.14
CA SER A 106 -2.58 15.15 -4.40
C SER A 106 -3.06 14.98 -2.96
N GLY A 107 -2.88 13.78 -2.42
CA GLY A 107 -3.28 13.44 -1.05
C GLY A 107 -4.76 13.08 -0.89
N LEU A 108 -5.24 13.13 0.36
CA LEU A 108 -6.61 12.77 0.72
C LEU A 108 -7.58 13.90 0.39
N ARG A 109 -8.51 13.67 -0.54
CA ARG A 109 -9.60 14.60 -0.82
C ARG A 109 -10.96 13.90 -0.81
N TRP A 110 -11.66 14.02 0.30
CA TRP A 110 -12.98 13.41 0.52
C TRP A 110 -14.06 13.87 -0.49
N SER A 111 -13.95 15.11 -0.98
CA SER A 111 -14.89 15.73 -1.92
C SER A 111 -14.32 15.93 -3.33
N SER A 112 -13.16 15.33 -3.65
CA SER A 112 -12.54 15.47 -4.98
C SER A 112 -13.27 14.63 -6.01
N ASN A 113 -14.05 15.31 -6.84
CA ASN A 113 -14.59 14.77 -8.07
C ASN A 113 -13.59 15.02 -9.20
N ILE A 114 -13.35 14.03 -10.06
CA ILE A 114 -12.50 14.16 -11.24
C ILE A 114 -12.95 15.31 -12.16
N VAL A 115 -14.24 15.67 -12.14
CA VAL A 115 -14.76 16.82 -12.90
C VAL A 115 -14.10 18.13 -12.45
N ASN A 116 -13.94 18.34 -11.14
CA ASN A 116 -13.28 19.53 -10.62
C ASN A 116 -11.81 19.56 -11.04
N ASP A 117 -11.16 18.39 -11.07
CA ASP A 117 -9.80 18.28 -11.55
C ASP A 117 -9.74 18.62 -13.06
N LEU A 118 -10.64 18.10 -13.88
CA LEU A 118 -10.72 18.44 -15.32
C LEU A 118 -10.99 19.93 -15.56
N HIS A 119 -11.85 20.57 -14.77
CA HIS A 119 -12.08 22.03 -14.82
C HIS A 119 -10.83 22.82 -14.45
N GLN A 120 -10.06 22.33 -13.47
CA GLN A 120 -8.77 22.94 -13.13
C GLN A 120 -7.78 22.84 -14.30
N ILE A 121 -7.67 21.68 -14.96
CA ILE A 121 -6.81 21.53 -16.14
C ILE A 121 -7.25 22.47 -17.26
N ALA A 122 -8.56 22.58 -17.52
CA ALA A 122 -9.08 23.49 -18.54
C ALA A 122 -8.71 24.95 -18.27
N ARG A 123 -8.74 25.38 -17.01
CA ARG A 123 -8.26 26.70 -16.58
C ARG A 123 -6.76 26.85 -16.76
N ASP A 124 -5.96 25.85 -16.35
CA ASP A 124 -4.50 25.88 -16.49
C ASP A 124 -4.07 25.94 -17.97
N LEU A 125 -4.87 25.37 -18.86
CA LEU A 125 -4.68 25.39 -20.32
C LEU A 125 -5.32 26.60 -21.02
N ASN A 126 -5.90 27.55 -20.27
CA ASN A 126 -6.60 28.72 -20.79
C ASN A 126 -7.67 28.38 -21.86
N LEU A 127 -8.41 27.28 -21.67
CA LEU A 127 -9.51 26.94 -22.57
C LEU A 127 -10.67 27.93 -22.41
N PRO A 128 -11.33 28.36 -23.51
CA PRO A 128 -12.47 29.28 -23.43
C PRO A 128 -13.55 28.71 -22.50
N GLN A 129 -14.05 29.54 -21.57
CA GLN A 129 -14.90 29.06 -20.47
C GLN A 129 -16.20 28.40 -20.97
N ASP A 130 -16.77 28.92 -22.06
CA ASP A 130 -17.95 28.38 -22.75
C ASP A 130 -17.75 26.96 -23.30
N THR A 131 -16.51 26.49 -23.39
CA THR A 131 -16.19 25.15 -23.92
C THR A 131 -16.16 24.08 -22.83
N TRP A 132 -15.94 24.42 -21.55
CA TRP A 132 -15.79 23.44 -20.47
C TRP A 132 -16.69 23.69 -19.26
N ASP A 133 -17.10 24.94 -19.01
CA ASP A 133 -18.01 25.31 -17.92
C ASP A 133 -19.47 25.33 -18.41
N CYS A 134 -19.93 24.20 -18.95
CA CYS A 134 -21.27 24.05 -19.50
C CYS A 134 -22.19 23.06 -18.74
N PRO A 135 -22.30 23.12 -17.40
CA PRO A 135 -23.37 22.42 -16.69
C PRO A 135 -24.68 23.22 -16.78
N LYS A 136 -25.69 22.69 -17.48
CA LYS A 136 -27.08 23.20 -17.38
C LYS A 136 -28.06 22.04 -17.35
N PHE A 137 -29.16 22.23 -16.62
CA PHE A 137 -30.29 21.30 -16.48
C PHE A 137 -31.51 21.96 -17.13
N GLY A 138 -32.10 21.37 -18.17
CA GLY A 138 -33.33 21.88 -18.78
C GLY A 138 -33.57 21.47 -20.25
N ALA A 139 -34.78 21.75 -20.76
CA ALA A 139 -35.21 21.35 -22.10
C ALA A 139 -34.57 22.14 -23.27
N TYR A 140 -33.84 23.22 -22.97
CA TYR A 140 -33.09 24.03 -23.93
C TYR A 140 -31.65 24.13 -23.45
N GLU A 141 -30.87 23.16 -23.87
CA GLU A 141 -29.48 22.98 -23.46
C GLU A 141 -28.58 23.14 -24.67
N ASP A 142 -27.84 24.25 -24.73
CA ASP A 142 -26.79 24.42 -25.74
C ASP A 142 -25.70 23.33 -25.51
N PRO A 143 -25.17 22.71 -26.59
CA PRO A 143 -24.08 21.75 -26.48
C PRO A 143 -22.83 22.42 -25.93
N CYS A 144 -22.02 21.69 -25.15
CA CYS A 144 -20.69 22.16 -24.76
C CYS A 144 -19.83 22.39 -26.00
N GLY A 145 -19.11 23.52 -26.03
CA GLY A 145 -18.19 23.83 -27.14
C GLY A 145 -17.03 22.83 -27.26
N ASN A 146 -16.70 22.10 -26.20
CA ASN A 146 -15.70 21.04 -26.21
C ASN A 146 -16.35 19.65 -26.22
N ILE A 147 -16.02 18.86 -27.25
CA ILE A 147 -16.50 17.48 -27.41
C ILE A 147 -16.16 16.56 -26.23
N PHE A 148 -15.03 16.79 -25.54
CA PHE A 148 -14.65 16.02 -24.37
C PHE A 148 -15.59 16.35 -23.20
N PHE A 149 -15.79 17.63 -22.90
CA PHE A 149 -16.68 18.03 -21.82
C PHE A 149 -18.14 17.66 -22.14
N GLU A 150 -18.57 17.70 -23.40
CA GLU A 150 -19.91 17.21 -23.79
C GLU A 150 -20.09 15.73 -23.47
N ALA A 151 -19.11 14.86 -23.76
CA ALA A 151 -19.20 13.44 -23.42
C ALA A 151 -19.29 13.19 -21.89
N TRP A 152 -18.62 14.05 -21.10
CA TRP A 152 -18.61 14.01 -19.64
C TRP A 152 -19.82 14.70 -18.98
N ARG A 153 -20.66 15.40 -19.76
CA ARG A 153 -21.76 16.27 -19.28
C ARG A 153 -22.68 15.61 -18.27
N SER A 154 -23.15 14.40 -18.53
CA SER A 154 -24.08 13.72 -17.59
C SER A 154 -23.45 13.48 -16.21
N TYR A 155 -22.12 13.31 -16.13
CA TYR A 155 -21.42 13.10 -14.86
C TYR A 155 -21.06 14.41 -14.17
N MET A 156 -20.90 15.49 -14.93
CA MET A 156 -20.78 16.84 -14.37
C MET A 156 -22.07 17.27 -13.67
N VAL A 157 -23.23 16.79 -14.17
CA VAL A 157 -24.56 17.09 -13.61
C VAL A 157 -24.94 16.18 -12.42
N HIS A 158 -24.43 14.95 -12.35
CA HIS A 158 -24.79 13.96 -11.31
C HIS A 158 -23.73 13.77 -10.21
N ASP A 159 -23.00 14.83 -9.83
CA ASP A 159 -22.00 14.82 -8.74
C ASP A 159 -20.82 13.83 -8.91
N GLY A 160 -20.51 13.44 -10.15
CA GLY A 160 -19.24 12.78 -10.49
C GLY A 160 -19.28 11.27 -10.75
N MET A 161 -18.10 10.70 -10.94
CA MET A 161 -17.96 9.26 -11.14
C MET A 161 -18.22 8.50 -9.83
N PRO A 162 -18.84 7.30 -9.88
CA PRO A 162 -19.02 6.44 -8.71
C PRO A 162 -17.71 5.85 -8.16
N ILE A 163 -16.57 6.36 -8.63
CA ILE A 163 -15.22 5.89 -8.29
C ILE A 163 -14.63 6.84 -7.26
N SER A 164 -14.65 6.42 -6.01
CA SER A 164 -14.02 7.14 -4.91
C SER A 164 -12.50 6.99 -4.97
N SER A 165 -11.82 8.06 -5.38
CA SER A 165 -10.35 8.16 -5.37
C SER A 165 -9.78 8.16 -3.96
N TRP A 166 -10.51 8.70 -2.98
CA TRP A 166 -10.07 8.77 -1.58
C TRP A 166 -9.97 7.39 -0.92
N LEU A 167 -10.83 6.43 -1.30
CA LEU A 167 -10.77 5.07 -0.74
C LEU A 167 -9.44 4.38 -1.05
N LEU A 168 -8.96 4.49 -2.30
CA LEU A 168 -7.68 3.93 -2.69
C LEU A 168 -6.53 4.54 -1.88
N TRP A 169 -6.54 5.86 -1.72
CA TRP A 169 -5.56 6.57 -0.89
C TRP A 169 -5.54 6.03 0.55
N ILE A 170 -6.72 5.83 1.16
CA ILE A 170 -6.84 5.30 2.53
C ILE A 170 -6.32 3.86 2.61
N MET A 171 -6.62 3.01 1.63
CA MET A 171 -6.15 1.62 1.62
C MET A 171 -4.62 1.54 1.53
N VAL A 172 -4.00 2.33 0.65
CA VAL A 172 -2.53 2.37 0.53
C VAL A 172 -1.89 2.99 1.78
N THR A 173 -2.45 4.08 2.30
CA THR A 173 -1.94 4.75 3.50
C THR A 173 -2.03 3.85 4.73
N SER A 174 -3.14 3.15 4.92
CA SER A 174 -3.31 2.21 6.04
C SER A 174 -2.33 1.04 5.96
N ALA A 175 -2.05 0.52 4.76
CA ALA A 175 -1.00 -0.48 4.55
C ALA A 175 0.40 0.04 4.94
N LEU A 176 0.74 1.28 4.54
CA LEU A 176 2.00 1.92 4.91
C LEU A 176 2.14 2.16 6.41
N VAL A 177 1.07 2.68 7.05
CA VAL A 177 1.03 2.94 8.49
C VAL A 177 1.21 1.63 9.26
N LEU A 178 0.43 0.59 8.95
CA LEU A 178 0.53 -0.70 9.64
C LEU A 178 1.84 -1.43 9.35
N GLY A 179 2.35 -1.34 8.12
CA GLY A 179 3.65 -1.90 7.73
C GLY A 179 4.79 -1.26 8.51
N SER A 180 4.81 0.06 8.61
CA SER A 180 5.80 0.82 9.37
C SER A 180 5.65 0.57 10.87
N TRP A 181 4.41 0.56 11.37
CA TRP A 181 4.11 0.29 12.77
C TRP A 181 4.59 -1.10 13.20
N THR A 182 4.48 -2.10 12.32
CA THR A 182 5.04 -3.44 12.56
C THR A 182 6.55 -3.39 12.82
N MET A 183 7.31 -2.54 12.12
CA MET A 183 8.75 -2.38 12.37
C MET A 183 9.02 -1.72 13.73
N VAL A 184 8.22 -0.71 14.10
CA VAL A 184 8.30 -0.08 15.42
C VAL A 184 7.98 -1.09 16.51
N GLN A 185 7.00 -1.98 16.31
CA GLN A 185 6.67 -3.05 17.24
C GLN A 185 7.82 -4.04 17.42
N GLU A 186 8.51 -4.43 16.35
CA GLU A 186 9.69 -5.30 16.46
C GLU A 186 10.83 -4.63 17.24
N TRP A 187 11.07 -3.34 16.99
CA TRP A 187 12.02 -2.55 17.79
C TRP A 187 11.61 -2.49 19.27
N MET A 188 10.32 -2.28 19.57
CA MET A 188 9.81 -2.26 20.94
C MET A 188 10.01 -3.62 21.62
N ILE A 189 9.73 -4.74 20.95
CA ILE A 189 9.93 -6.07 21.54
C ILE A 189 11.41 -6.33 21.85
N GLN A 190 12.34 -5.81 21.05
CA GLN A 190 13.77 -5.99 21.28
C GLN A 190 14.34 -5.07 22.37
N LYS A 191 13.86 -3.83 22.49
CA LYS A 191 14.48 -2.80 23.34
C LYS A 191 13.68 -2.44 24.58
N ARG A 192 12.35 -2.43 24.49
CA ARG A 192 11.43 -2.00 25.56
C ARG A 192 10.13 -2.83 25.52
N PRO A 193 10.17 -4.15 25.83
CA PRO A 193 9.01 -5.03 25.67
C PRO A 193 7.77 -4.56 26.44
N HIS A 194 7.96 -3.93 27.60
CA HIS A 194 6.85 -3.38 28.40
C HIS A 194 6.02 -2.29 27.70
N TRP A 195 6.53 -1.65 26.64
CA TRP A 195 5.76 -0.68 25.85
C TRP A 195 4.65 -1.36 25.05
N MET A 196 4.79 -2.64 24.75
CA MET A 196 3.79 -3.45 24.07
C MET A 196 2.66 -3.90 25.00
N ARG A 197 2.66 -3.53 26.29
CA ARG A 197 1.61 -3.90 27.25
C ARG A 197 0.23 -3.49 26.75
N CYS A 198 -0.73 -4.40 26.86
CA CYS A 198 -2.11 -4.10 26.53
C CYS A 198 -2.70 -3.03 27.47
N ARG A 199 -3.18 -1.92 26.90
CA ARG A 199 -3.85 -0.82 27.63
C ARG A 199 -5.35 -0.69 27.34
N CYS A 200 -5.91 -1.54 26.50
CA CYS A 200 -7.32 -1.49 26.13
C CYS A 200 -8.21 -1.59 27.39
N ILE A 201 -9.21 -0.70 27.53
CA ILE A 201 -10.18 -0.77 28.63
C ILE A 201 -11.28 -1.78 28.27
N ILE A 202 -11.80 -1.66 27.04
CA ILE A 202 -12.79 -2.55 26.43
C ILE A 202 -12.07 -3.54 25.50
N GLY A 203 -12.54 -4.78 25.42
CA GLY A 203 -11.95 -5.77 24.52
C GLY A 203 -10.59 -6.34 24.97
N LYS A 204 -10.21 -6.18 26.24
CA LYS A 204 -8.97 -6.73 26.83
C LYS A 204 -8.72 -8.20 26.44
N ARG A 205 -9.78 -9.01 26.35
CA ARG A 205 -9.68 -10.43 25.99
C ARG A 205 -9.13 -10.68 24.58
N TRP A 206 -9.40 -9.77 23.65
CA TRP A 206 -9.03 -9.86 22.23
C TRP A 206 -7.72 -9.15 21.90
N CYS A 207 -7.18 -8.39 22.85
CA CYS A 207 -5.91 -7.70 22.70
C CYS A 207 -4.77 -8.71 22.47
N PRO A 208 -4.06 -8.64 21.34
CA PRO A 208 -2.98 -9.57 21.02
C PRO A 208 -1.76 -9.34 21.93
N SER A 209 -1.59 -8.13 22.43
CA SER A 209 -0.51 -7.71 23.32
C SER A 209 -0.53 -8.40 24.69
N PRO A 210 0.65 -8.60 25.33
CA PRO A 210 0.74 -9.22 26.64
C PRO A 210 0.10 -8.34 27.73
N LYS A 211 -0.39 -8.99 28.78
CA LYS A 211 -0.98 -8.39 29.98
C LYS A 211 -0.10 -8.77 31.16
N GLY A 212 0.09 -7.85 32.09
CA GLY A 212 0.88 -8.14 33.28
C GLY A 212 1.61 -6.92 33.83
N THR A 213 2.42 -7.15 34.84
CA THR A 213 3.40 -6.19 35.35
C THR A 213 4.56 -6.02 34.37
N LYS A 214 5.45 -5.05 34.63
CA LYS A 214 6.62 -4.82 33.79
C LYS A 214 7.55 -6.05 33.78
N GLU A 215 7.78 -6.64 34.95
CA GLU A 215 8.66 -7.79 35.15
C GLU A 215 8.12 -9.05 34.45
N GLU A 216 6.80 -9.29 34.53
CA GLU A 216 6.16 -10.41 33.82
C GLU A 216 6.33 -10.30 32.30
N ILE A 217 6.21 -9.08 31.76
CA ILE A 217 6.31 -8.84 30.32
C ILE A 217 7.75 -8.94 29.82
N GLU A 218 8.72 -8.42 30.59
CA GLU A 218 10.13 -8.48 30.24
C GLU A 218 10.70 -9.90 30.33
N ASN A 219 10.10 -10.77 31.15
CA ASN A 219 10.47 -12.18 31.29
C ASN A 219 9.67 -13.16 30.41
N HIS A 220 8.87 -12.67 29.46
CA HIS A 220 8.10 -13.55 28.58
C HIS A 220 8.98 -14.37 27.61
N ASP A 221 8.67 -15.66 27.52
CA ASP A 221 9.24 -16.59 26.53
C ASP A 221 9.01 -16.12 25.08
N ASP A 222 9.93 -16.49 24.19
CA ASP A 222 9.86 -16.23 22.74
C ASP A 222 8.53 -16.66 22.11
N PHE A 223 7.94 -17.76 22.59
CA PHE A 223 6.65 -18.26 22.11
C PHE A 223 5.50 -17.25 22.29
N VAL A 224 5.48 -16.53 23.42
CA VAL A 224 4.46 -15.52 23.70
C VAL A 224 4.62 -14.36 22.74
N TRP A 225 5.85 -13.86 22.59
CA TRP A 225 6.15 -12.77 21.67
C TRP A 225 5.86 -13.14 20.22
N ASP A 226 6.26 -14.33 19.76
CA ASP A 226 6.01 -14.80 18.39
C ASP A 226 4.51 -14.92 18.07
N LYS A 227 3.67 -15.20 19.07
CA LYS A 227 2.20 -15.12 18.90
C LYS A 227 1.74 -13.68 18.65
N VAL A 228 2.28 -12.71 19.39
CA VAL A 228 2.01 -11.28 19.16
C VAL A 228 2.50 -10.88 17.77
N ARG A 229 3.72 -11.31 17.39
CA ARG A 229 4.30 -11.10 16.06
C ARG A 229 3.35 -11.55 14.97
N LEU A 230 2.95 -12.82 15.03
CA LEU A 230 2.07 -13.41 14.03
C LEU A 230 0.80 -12.58 13.81
N TYR A 231 0.21 -12.02 14.88
CA TYR A 231 -0.98 -11.19 14.76
C TYR A 231 -0.74 -9.92 13.93
N TYR A 232 0.24 -9.09 14.29
CA TYR A 232 0.45 -7.82 13.59
C TYR A 232 1.07 -8.01 12.20
N TRP A 233 1.89 -9.04 12.00
CA TRP A 233 2.41 -9.39 10.67
C TRP A 233 1.29 -9.85 9.73
N ALA A 234 0.37 -10.69 10.22
CA ALA A 234 -0.80 -11.14 9.44
C ALA A 234 -1.78 -9.98 9.17
N LEU A 235 -2.06 -9.15 10.18
CA LEU A 235 -2.90 -7.96 10.02
C LEU A 235 -2.31 -7.01 8.98
N SER A 236 -1.00 -6.75 9.06
CA SER A 236 -0.33 -5.91 8.08
C SER A 236 -0.40 -6.52 6.67
N ALA A 237 -0.16 -7.84 6.52
CA ALA A 237 -0.32 -8.51 5.23
C ALA A 237 -1.73 -8.35 4.65
N ALA A 238 -2.77 -8.48 5.48
CA ALA A 238 -4.16 -8.27 5.04
C ALA A 238 -4.37 -6.86 4.46
N TYR A 239 -3.83 -5.82 5.09
CA TYR A 239 -3.97 -4.44 4.61
C TYR A 239 -3.20 -4.17 3.30
N PHE A 240 -2.03 -4.79 3.12
CA PHE A 240 -1.36 -4.77 1.82
C PHE A 240 -2.20 -5.47 0.75
N GLY A 241 -2.88 -6.56 1.09
CA GLY A 241 -3.80 -7.26 0.21
C GLY A 241 -5.01 -6.41 -0.17
N THR A 242 -5.62 -5.71 0.79
CA THR A 242 -6.73 -4.79 0.51
C THR A 242 -6.30 -3.63 -0.39
N ALA A 243 -5.08 -3.08 -0.19
CA ALA A 243 -4.55 -2.03 -1.05
C ALA A 243 -4.34 -2.51 -2.50
N ALA A 244 -3.72 -3.68 -2.68
CA ALA A 244 -3.50 -4.27 -4.00
C ALA A 244 -4.80 -4.63 -4.72
N ALA A 245 -5.75 -5.25 -4.00
CA ALA A 245 -7.06 -5.60 -4.53
C ALA A 245 -7.86 -4.36 -4.91
N HIS A 246 -7.89 -3.34 -4.05
CA HIS A 246 -8.61 -2.10 -4.34
C HIS A 246 -8.01 -1.38 -5.55
N ALA A 247 -6.69 -1.26 -5.65
CA ALA A 247 -6.04 -0.66 -6.82
C ALA A 247 -6.43 -1.36 -8.14
N CYS A 248 -6.41 -2.70 -8.14
CA CYS A 248 -6.82 -3.53 -9.28
C CYS A 248 -8.30 -3.33 -9.64
N VAL A 249 -9.18 -3.38 -8.65
CA VAL A 249 -10.62 -3.20 -8.85
C VAL A 249 -10.93 -1.81 -9.41
N THR A 250 -10.38 -0.77 -8.77
CA THR A 250 -10.65 0.61 -9.18
C THR A 250 -10.12 0.92 -10.56
N SER A 251 -8.92 0.46 -10.94
CA SER A 251 -8.38 0.70 -12.28
C SER A 251 -9.21 0.01 -13.38
N VAL A 252 -9.69 -1.20 -13.14
CA VAL A 252 -10.59 -1.93 -14.06
C VAL A 252 -11.90 -1.19 -14.24
N PHE A 253 -12.55 -0.80 -13.14
CA PHE A 253 -13.82 -0.09 -13.21
C PHE A 253 -13.67 1.28 -13.86
N PHE A 254 -12.58 1.99 -13.59
CA PHE A 254 -12.33 3.29 -14.19
C PHE A 254 -12.10 3.18 -15.71
N VAL A 255 -11.31 2.22 -16.19
CA VAL A 255 -11.17 2.03 -17.65
C VAL A 255 -12.49 1.64 -18.31
N LYS A 256 -13.29 0.75 -17.69
CA LYS A 256 -14.62 0.41 -18.21
C LYS A 256 -15.53 1.63 -18.31
N PHE A 257 -15.48 2.48 -17.29
CA PHE A 257 -16.26 3.70 -17.24
C PHE A 257 -15.82 4.71 -18.31
N LEU A 258 -14.52 4.86 -18.54
CA LEU A 258 -13.99 5.66 -19.64
C LEU A 258 -14.45 5.12 -21.01
N GLY A 259 -14.58 3.80 -21.16
CA GLY A 259 -15.16 3.19 -22.36
C GLY A 259 -16.60 3.62 -22.62
N TYR A 260 -17.43 3.72 -21.57
CA TYR A 260 -18.79 4.24 -21.70
C TYR A 260 -18.83 5.72 -22.12
N LEU A 261 -17.86 6.52 -21.68
CA LEU A 261 -17.73 7.90 -22.13
C LEU A 261 -17.23 8.01 -23.56
N GLU A 262 -16.40 7.06 -24.00
CA GLU A 262 -15.88 6.99 -25.36
C GLU A 262 -16.99 6.71 -26.38
N GLU A 263 -18.00 5.90 -26.02
CA GLU A 263 -19.20 5.67 -26.84
C GLU A 263 -20.02 6.95 -27.12
N ARG A 264 -19.82 8.01 -26.33
CA ARG A 264 -20.50 9.30 -26.50
C ARG A 264 -19.69 10.31 -27.29
N LEU A 265 -18.45 9.99 -27.65
CA LEU A 265 -17.63 10.84 -28.50
C LEU A 265 -18.04 10.69 -29.98
N PRO A 266 -17.82 11.72 -30.81
CA PRO A 266 -18.00 11.60 -32.25
C PRO A 266 -17.16 10.45 -32.85
N GLU A 267 -17.66 9.84 -33.93
CA GLU A 267 -16.97 8.74 -34.61
C GLU A 267 -15.53 9.13 -34.99
N GLY A 268 -14.58 8.23 -34.71
CA GLY A 268 -13.16 8.43 -35.02
C GLY A 268 -12.36 9.20 -33.97
N ILE A 269 -12.98 9.62 -32.86
CA ILE A 269 -12.31 10.29 -31.73
C ILE A 269 -12.26 9.34 -30.54
N SER A 270 -11.07 9.21 -29.92
CA SER A 270 -10.84 8.26 -28.84
C SER A 270 -10.06 8.88 -27.68
N MET A 271 -10.49 8.58 -26.45
CA MET A 271 -9.73 8.87 -25.22
C MET A 271 -8.64 7.83 -24.96
N ARG A 272 -8.63 6.71 -25.70
CA ARG A 272 -7.66 5.62 -25.58
C ARG A 272 -7.38 5.24 -24.12
N PRO A 273 -8.42 4.89 -23.32
CA PRO A 273 -8.23 4.57 -21.92
C PRO A 273 -7.37 3.32 -21.76
N ARG A 274 -6.35 3.42 -20.93
CA ARG A 274 -5.37 2.35 -20.68
C ARG A 274 -5.23 2.11 -19.20
N ARG A 275 -5.36 0.85 -18.82
CA ARG A 275 -4.89 0.37 -17.51
C ARG A 275 -3.38 0.19 -17.57
N ARG A 276 -2.69 0.73 -16.56
CA ARG A 276 -1.24 0.62 -16.41
C ARG A 276 -0.96 -0.31 -15.24
N ILE A 277 -0.39 -1.46 -15.55
CA ILE A 277 -0.31 -2.60 -14.62
C ILE A 277 0.87 -2.47 -13.65
N ALA A 278 1.84 -1.59 -13.91
CA ALA A 278 3.08 -1.51 -13.16
C ALA A 278 2.86 -1.25 -11.65
N SER A 279 2.05 -0.27 -11.28
CA SER A 279 1.73 0.01 -9.87
C SER A 279 0.98 -1.12 -9.19
N GLU A 280 0.08 -1.78 -9.92
CA GLU A 280 -0.66 -2.92 -9.38
C GLU A 280 0.27 -4.11 -9.12
N VAL A 281 1.20 -4.37 -10.04
CA VAL A 281 2.23 -5.40 -9.88
C VAL A 281 3.10 -5.09 -8.67
N LEU A 282 3.54 -3.84 -8.49
CA LEU A 282 4.32 -3.45 -7.32
C LEU A 282 3.53 -3.68 -6.01
N LEU A 283 2.23 -3.34 -5.97
CA LEU A 283 1.38 -3.59 -4.80
C LEU A 283 1.17 -5.09 -4.54
N TRP A 284 0.95 -5.90 -5.59
CA TRP A 284 0.82 -7.35 -5.46
C TRP A 284 2.12 -8.02 -5.04
N VAL A 285 3.27 -7.56 -5.54
CA VAL A 285 4.59 -8.01 -5.10
C VAL A 285 4.81 -7.61 -3.64
N ALA A 286 4.49 -6.37 -3.25
CA ALA A 286 4.58 -5.92 -1.87
C ALA A 286 3.71 -6.80 -0.94
N PHE A 287 2.48 -7.12 -1.36
CA PHE A 287 1.60 -8.05 -0.64
C PHE A 287 2.19 -9.47 -0.56
N GLY A 288 2.69 -10.01 -1.66
CA GLY A 288 3.31 -11.35 -1.70
C GLY A 288 4.50 -11.47 -0.76
N ILE A 289 5.40 -10.48 -0.77
CA ILE A 289 6.53 -10.40 0.15
C ILE A 289 6.03 -10.26 1.60
N ARG A 290 4.97 -9.48 1.84
CA ARG A 290 4.40 -9.31 3.18
C ARG A 290 3.78 -10.60 3.72
N CYS A 291 3.08 -11.35 2.87
CA CYS A 291 2.58 -12.69 3.18
C CYS A 291 3.71 -13.67 3.48
N PHE A 292 4.81 -13.62 2.71
CA PHE A 292 6.00 -14.42 2.98
C PHE A 292 6.59 -14.08 4.36
N SER A 293 6.73 -12.80 4.73
CA SER A 293 7.17 -12.41 6.07
C SER A 293 6.24 -12.92 7.18
N ALA A 294 4.92 -12.83 6.98
CA ALA A 294 3.94 -13.37 7.92
C ALA A 294 4.04 -14.90 8.04
N LEU A 295 4.31 -15.60 6.94
CA LEU A 295 4.56 -17.05 6.93
C LEU A 295 5.84 -17.40 7.70
N CYS A 296 6.93 -16.64 7.53
CA CYS A 296 8.14 -16.80 8.33
C CYS A 296 7.84 -16.69 9.83
N MET A 297 7.00 -15.73 10.23
CA MET A 297 6.55 -15.59 11.62
C MET A 297 5.67 -16.74 12.08
N ALA A 298 4.80 -17.26 11.22
CA ALA A 298 3.98 -18.43 11.54
C ALA A 298 4.83 -19.69 11.76
N ILE A 299 5.85 -19.88 10.92
CA ILE A 299 6.82 -20.98 11.05
C ILE A 299 7.63 -20.80 12.33
N ARG A 300 8.18 -19.59 12.57
CA ARG A 300 8.92 -19.25 13.79
C ARG A 300 8.06 -19.53 15.03
N TRP A 301 6.81 -19.06 15.08
CA TRP A 301 5.89 -19.34 16.18
C TRP A 301 5.65 -20.83 16.42
N LYS A 302 5.45 -21.63 15.35
CA LYS A 302 5.34 -23.09 15.46
C LYS A 302 6.63 -23.72 16.01
N LEU A 303 7.79 -23.25 15.55
CA LEU A 303 9.09 -23.69 16.04
C LEU A 303 9.39 -23.19 17.46
N SER A 304 8.75 -22.14 17.95
CA SER A 304 8.93 -21.66 19.34
C SER A 304 8.05 -22.40 20.34
N ARG A 305 7.07 -23.19 19.85
CA ARG A 305 6.22 -24.02 20.70
C ARG A 305 7.09 -25.09 21.35
N ARG A 306 7.31 -25.00 22.67
CA ARG A 306 7.92 -26.11 23.43
C ARG A 306 7.03 -27.34 23.23
N PRO A 307 7.56 -28.50 22.83
CA PRO A 307 6.75 -29.72 22.80
C PRO A 307 6.18 -29.89 24.22
N LYS A 308 4.86 -30.04 24.32
CA LYS A 308 4.21 -30.38 25.59
C LYS A 308 4.87 -31.69 26.08
N GLY A 309 5.71 -31.62 27.11
CA GLY A 309 6.29 -32.79 27.78
C GLY A 309 7.80 -33.01 27.68
N TRP A 310 8.63 -32.02 27.36
CA TRP A 310 10.08 -32.19 27.58
C TRP A 310 10.49 -31.66 28.95
N LEU A 311 10.80 -32.60 29.82
CA LEU A 311 11.39 -32.45 31.15
C LEU A 311 12.74 -31.72 31.06
N ASP A 312 12.76 -30.40 31.10
CA ASP A 312 13.94 -29.63 31.53
C ASP A 312 14.13 -29.70 33.07
N GLY A 313 13.74 -30.82 33.69
CA GLY A 313 13.78 -31.06 35.14
C GLY A 313 14.66 -32.25 35.55
N GLN A 314 15.42 -32.86 34.65
CA GLN A 314 16.18 -34.09 34.95
C GLN A 314 17.70 -34.03 34.79
N SER A 315 18.30 -32.86 34.60
CA SER A 315 19.78 -32.75 34.52
C SER A 315 20.42 -31.85 35.59
N VAL A 316 19.79 -31.64 36.74
CA VAL A 316 20.37 -30.86 37.87
C VAL A 316 20.61 -31.74 39.11
N GLY A 317 20.88 -33.04 38.96
CA GLY A 317 21.07 -33.89 40.14
C GLY A 317 21.73 -35.25 39.95
N LEU A 318 22.54 -35.46 38.91
CA LEU A 318 23.25 -36.74 38.74
C LEU A 318 24.75 -36.62 38.45
N ASP A 319 25.34 -35.46 38.74
CA ASP A 319 26.80 -35.32 38.86
C ASP A 319 27.13 -34.74 40.24
N GLY A 320 27.42 -35.63 41.18
CA GLY A 320 27.88 -35.30 42.52
C GLY A 320 27.16 -36.12 43.60
N ASP A 321 27.57 -37.37 43.81
CA ASP A 321 28.45 -37.71 44.94
C ASP A 321 28.53 -39.25 45.09
N SER A 322 29.60 -39.84 44.55
CA SER A 322 30.00 -41.21 44.83
C SER A 322 30.97 -41.19 46.01
N GLY A 323 30.50 -41.46 47.24
CA GLY A 323 31.31 -41.17 48.43
C GLY A 323 30.95 -41.79 49.79
N ARG A 324 30.56 -43.07 49.84
CA ARG A 324 30.60 -43.99 51.02
C ARG A 324 29.64 -43.82 52.24
N PRO A 325 29.37 -44.95 52.95
CA PRO A 325 28.30 -45.09 53.95
C PRO A 325 28.81 -44.95 55.40
N GLY A 326 27.93 -44.54 56.32
CA GLY A 326 28.15 -44.70 57.75
C GLY A 326 27.41 -43.66 58.59
N ASP A 327 26.71 -44.15 59.62
CA ASP A 327 26.25 -43.46 60.83
C ASP A 327 25.17 -42.37 60.67
N ALA A 328 24.17 -42.22 61.54
CA ALA A 328 23.59 -43.03 62.61
C ALA A 328 22.28 -42.31 63.01
N ARG A 329 21.27 -43.09 63.42
CA ARG A 329 20.37 -42.89 64.58
C ARG A 329 19.52 -41.60 64.76
N TYR A 330 18.22 -41.89 64.95
CA TYR A 330 17.26 -41.38 65.96
C TYR A 330 16.94 -39.86 65.92
N THR A 331 15.74 -39.36 66.20
CA THR A 331 14.51 -39.85 66.85
C THR A 331 13.42 -38.81 66.55
N ASP A 332 12.17 -39.28 66.58
CA ASP A 332 10.89 -38.57 66.77
C ASP A 332 10.36 -37.59 65.71
#